data_AF-A0A0D1CYQ4-F1
#
_entry.id   AF-A0A0D1CYQ4-F1
#
_cell.length_a   1.000
_cell.length_b   1.000
_cell.length_c   1.000
_cell.angle_alpha   90.00
_cell.angle_beta   90.00
_cell.angle_gamma   90.00
#
_symmetry.space_group_name_H-M   'P 1'
#
loop_
_entity.id
_entity.type
_entity.pdbx_description
1 polymer ?
#
loop_
_entity_poly.entity_id
_entity_poly.type
_entity_poly.pdbx_seq_one_letter_code
_entity_poly.pdbx_strand_id
1 'polypeptide(L)'
;MTVKETLYNILFGPDRSASSSSGSQPSTTISAAAVSLGVAPEALGRLTSHSIHALQNLSTYRPKLGSEPCPSSVPAYRRAAVLLCLFAGRNGELYVILSKRSSRLRSHGGDTAIPGGRFEPTDRDLEYTARREAFEETGLPIDPSKAVKLCELPPFLSANELVVTPFVVLLTDHTVQPHLNPREVDSLFSLPLVSFLYHNPPRNLRRSLHLPLTPDPEALRHMPANEVSPISDWHTCRDILWLGGYRIRRHTFWDERNPIRGLTSDILILAAKIAYGEKPQFSLKSPAQPSQADLITLAFNSPLAVKKFRVKPRMQFLKTPDAFSFNRAERTNDDLEQPQDEKDFELAPPIVSASEGAIIKPKL
;
A
#
# COMPACT_ATOMS: atom_id res chain seq x y z
N MET A 1 -5.65 -4.75 33.77
CA MET A 1 -4.84 -4.93 32.54
C MET A 1 -4.57 -6.41 32.37
N THR A 2 -4.87 -6.97 31.20
CA THR A 2 -4.58 -8.39 30.92
C THR A 2 -3.08 -8.57 30.62
N VAL A 3 -2.52 -9.78 30.81
CA VAL A 3 -1.09 -10.08 30.55
C VAL A 3 -0.65 -9.67 29.14
N LYS A 4 -1.54 -9.82 28.15
CA LYS A 4 -1.32 -9.39 26.75
C LYS A 4 -1.12 -7.89 26.61
N GLU A 5 -1.89 -7.11 27.36
CA GLU A 5 -1.89 -5.65 27.36
C GLU A 5 -0.65 -5.10 28.05
N THR A 6 -0.21 -5.74 29.13
CA THR A 6 1.07 -5.45 29.78
C THR A 6 2.25 -5.76 28.85
N LEU A 7 2.24 -6.92 28.17
CA LEU A 7 3.26 -7.28 27.17
C LEU A 7 3.27 -6.33 25.98
N TYR A 8 2.12 -5.96 25.44
CA TYR A 8 2.02 -5.00 24.34
C TYR A 8 2.50 -3.61 24.78
N ASN A 9 2.13 -3.13 25.96
CA ASN A 9 2.61 -1.83 26.47
C ASN A 9 4.13 -1.84 26.74
N ILE A 10 4.68 -2.98 27.17
CA ILE A 10 6.13 -3.18 27.29
C ILE A 10 6.80 -3.20 25.91
N LEU A 11 6.14 -3.78 24.91
CA LEU A 11 6.61 -3.80 23.54
C LEU A 11 6.45 -2.40 22.95
N PHE A 12 5.25 -1.98 22.58
CA PHE A 12 4.96 -0.82 21.74
C PHE A 12 4.71 0.49 22.50
N GLY A 13 4.84 0.51 23.83
CA GLY A 13 4.52 1.65 24.68
C GLY A 13 3.03 1.68 25.10
N PRO A 14 2.68 2.45 26.14
CA PRO A 14 1.30 2.58 26.58
C PRO A 14 0.46 3.28 25.51
N ASP A 15 -0.81 2.89 25.43
CA ASP A 15 -1.77 3.53 24.54
C ASP A 15 -1.96 5.01 24.90
N ARG A 16 -1.39 5.91 24.08
CA ARG A 16 -1.51 7.36 24.27
C ARG A 16 -2.91 7.87 23.96
N SER A 17 -3.71 7.11 23.21
CA SER A 17 -5.09 7.44 22.85
C SER A 17 -6.10 7.10 23.96
N ALA A 18 -5.74 6.24 24.91
CA ALA A 18 -6.58 5.83 26.04
C ALA A 18 -6.51 6.75 27.27
N SER A 19 -5.84 7.91 27.17
CA SER A 19 -5.59 8.82 28.31
C SER A 19 -6.83 9.53 28.89
N SER A 20 -8.05 9.18 28.47
CA SER A 20 -9.29 9.84 28.90
C SER A 20 -10.41 8.94 29.43
N SER A 21 -10.22 7.63 29.66
CA SER A 21 -11.31 6.78 30.20
C SER A 21 -10.92 6.05 31.48
N SER A 22 -11.48 6.52 32.60
CA SER A 22 -11.46 5.85 33.90
C SER A 22 -12.39 4.62 33.90
N GLY A 23 -11.84 3.45 34.24
CA GLY A 23 -12.54 2.45 35.05
C GLY A 23 -13.64 1.57 34.43
N SER A 24 -13.57 1.13 33.17
CA SER A 24 -14.47 0.08 32.66
C SER A 24 -13.79 -1.30 32.55
N GLN A 25 -14.54 -2.35 32.90
CA GLN A 25 -14.10 -3.75 32.87
C GLN A 25 -13.75 -4.18 31.42
N PRO A 26 -12.64 -4.92 31.19
CA PRO A 26 -12.15 -5.25 29.84
C PRO A 26 -13.13 -6.08 28.99
N SER A 27 -14.04 -6.84 29.63
CA SER A 27 -15.05 -7.66 28.93
C SER A 27 -16.15 -6.81 28.26
N THR A 28 -16.49 -5.64 28.81
CA THR A 28 -17.54 -4.76 28.27
C THR A 28 -17.03 -4.04 27.01
N THR A 29 -15.73 -3.72 26.97
CA THR A 29 -15.08 -3.03 25.84
C THR A 29 -14.98 -3.92 24.59
N ILE A 30 -14.68 -5.21 24.76
CA ILE A 30 -14.58 -6.16 23.62
C ILE A 30 -15.94 -6.38 22.97
N SER A 31 -17.00 -6.56 23.77
CA SER A 31 -18.35 -6.78 23.24
C SER A 31 -18.85 -5.57 22.43
N ALA A 32 -18.67 -4.36 22.96
CA ALA A 32 -19.01 -3.13 22.25
C ALA A 32 -18.20 -2.96 20.95
N ALA A 33 -16.90 -3.27 20.98
CA ALA A 33 -16.06 -3.23 19.78
C ALA A 33 -16.48 -4.26 18.73
N ALA A 34 -16.84 -5.48 19.15
CA ALA A 34 -17.30 -6.56 18.29
C ALA A 34 -18.58 -6.17 17.53
N VAL A 35 -19.54 -5.56 18.23
CA VAL A 35 -20.78 -5.02 17.63
C VAL A 35 -20.46 -3.94 16.60
N SER A 36 -19.59 -2.97 16.95
CA SER A 36 -19.20 -1.89 16.04
C SER A 36 -18.51 -2.40 14.76
N LEU A 37 -17.67 -3.44 14.90
CA LEU A 37 -16.94 -4.05 13.80
C LEU A 37 -17.76 -5.09 13.02
N GLY A 38 -18.95 -5.47 13.50
CA GLY A 38 -19.78 -6.51 12.88
C GLY A 38 -19.14 -7.90 12.95
N VAL A 39 -18.39 -8.20 14.01
CA VAL A 39 -17.70 -9.48 14.22
C VAL A 39 -18.14 -10.17 15.50
N ALA A 40 -17.89 -11.47 15.61
CA ALA A 40 -18.08 -12.19 16.86
C ALA A 40 -17.01 -11.76 17.90
N PRO A 41 -17.34 -11.61 19.19
CA PRO A 41 -16.38 -11.20 20.23
C PRO A 41 -15.12 -12.09 20.30
N GLU A 42 -15.25 -13.37 19.95
CA GLU A 42 -14.16 -14.34 19.92
C GLU A 42 -13.07 -13.95 18.92
N ALA A 43 -13.44 -13.32 17.79
CA ALA A 43 -12.50 -12.85 16.77
C ALA A 43 -11.58 -11.74 17.32
N LEU A 44 -12.02 -11.00 18.34
CA LEU A 44 -11.23 -9.95 18.98
C LEU A 44 -10.43 -10.45 20.19
N GLY A 45 -10.75 -11.63 20.75
CA GLY A 45 -10.15 -12.12 21.99
C GLY A 45 -8.62 -12.36 21.94
N ARG A 46 -8.05 -12.43 20.74
CA ARG A 46 -6.59 -12.52 20.53
C ARG A 46 -5.90 -11.17 20.45
N LEU A 47 -6.62 -10.10 20.15
CA LEU A 47 -6.07 -8.77 19.92
C LEU A 47 -5.83 -8.01 21.21
N THR A 48 -4.90 -7.05 21.15
CA THR A 48 -4.70 -6.07 22.22
C THR A 48 -5.73 -4.95 22.11
N SER A 49 -5.93 -4.18 23.19
CA SER A 49 -6.81 -3.01 23.18
C SER A 49 -6.42 -2.00 22.09
N HIS A 50 -5.12 -1.77 21.90
CA HIS A 50 -4.61 -0.90 20.86
C HIS A 50 -4.92 -1.41 19.45
N SER A 51 -4.80 -2.72 19.20
CA SER A 51 -5.23 -3.32 17.94
C SER A 51 -6.73 -3.22 17.71
N ILE A 52 -7.54 -3.38 18.77
CA ILE A 52 -9.00 -3.22 18.69
C ILE A 52 -9.36 -1.78 18.35
N HIS A 53 -8.74 -0.80 19.01
CA HIS A 53 -8.93 0.62 18.68
C HIS A 53 -8.50 0.92 17.24
N ALA A 54 -7.42 0.31 16.78
CA ALA A 54 -6.95 0.48 15.41
C ALA A 54 -7.94 -0.07 14.36
N LEU A 55 -8.58 -1.20 14.64
CA LEU A 55 -9.68 -1.73 13.82
C LEU A 55 -10.90 -0.79 13.82
N GLN A 56 -11.24 -0.21 14.98
CA GLN A 56 -12.34 0.75 15.08
C GLN A 56 -12.07 2.01 14.23
N ASN A 57 -10.85 2.55 14.28
CA ASN A 57 -10.44 3.67 13.42
C ASN A 57 -10.58 3.33 11.92
N LEU A 58 -10.16 2.14 11.51
CA LEU A 58 -10.35 1.67 10.14
C LEU A 58 -11.84 1.55 9.78
N SER A 59 -12.67 0.96 10.66
CA SER A 59 -14.10 0.76 10.39
C SER A 59 -14.91 2.05 10.25
N THR A 60 -14.50 3.08 11.00
CA THR A 60 -15.13 4.41 11.00
C THR A 60 -14.56 5.32 9.93
N TYR A 61 -13.40 4.97 9.34
CA TYR A 61 -12.78 5.75 8.28
C TYR A 61 -13.71 5.88 7.07
N ARG A 62 -13.89 7.13 6.63
CA ARG A 62 -14.48 7.45 5.34
C ARG A 62 -13.47 8.31 4.59
N PRO A 63 -13.19 8.01 3.31
CA PRO A 63 -12.23 8.82 2.60
C PRO A 63 -12.83 10.23 2.34
N LYS A 64 -11.98 11.24 2.15
CA LYS A 64 -12.37 12.66 2.03
C LYS A 64 -12.87 13.04 0.63
N LEU A 65 -14.01 13.72 0.55
CA LEU A 65 -14.61 14.18 -0.72
C LEU A 65 -13.58 14.58 -1.79
N GLY A 66 -13.58 13.86 -2.91
CA GLY A 66 -12.61 14.02 -4.00
C GLY A 66 -11.47 12.99 -3.98
N SER A 67 -11.40 12.13 -2.96
CA SER A 67 -10.53 10.94 -2.93
C SER A 67 -11.32 9.61 -2.99
N GLU A 68 -12.62 9.68 -3.28
CA GLU A 68 -13.58 8.55 -3.35
C GLU A 68 -14.44 8.63 -4.60
N PRO A 69 -15.01 7.50 -5.03
CA PRO A 69 -14.36 6.21 -5.28
C PRO A 69 -13.47 6.30 -6.54
N CYS A 70 -12.99 5.17 -7.07
CA CYS A 70 -12.32 5.14 -8.38
C CYS A 70 -13.17 5.91 -9.42
N PRO A 71 -12.63 6.96 -10.09
CA PRO A 71 -13.44 7.81 -10.95
C PRO A 71 -14.09 7.00 -12.08
N SER A 72 -15.36 7.28 -12.37
CA SER A 72 -16.09 6.62 -13.46
C SER A 72 -15.43 6.83 -14.83
N SER A 73 -14.65 7.91 -14.99
CA SER A 73 -13.86 8.21 -16.20
C SER A 73 -12.72 7.22 -16.45
N VAL A 74 -12.29 6.45 -15.44
CA VAL A 74 -11.27 5.43 -15.60
C VAL A 74 -11.88 4.22 -16.31
N PRO A 75 -11.35 3.78 -17.48
CA PRO A 75 -11.87 2.61 -18.17
C PRO A 75 -11.75 1.34 -17.32
N ALA A 76 -12.72 0.42 -17.44
CA ALA A 76 -12.78 -0.81 -16.63
C ALA A 76 -11.47 -1.63 -16.68
N TYR A 77 -10.86 -1.78 -17.86
CA TYR A 77 -9.58 -2.50 -18.06
C TYR A 77 -8.35 -1.82 -17.42
N ARG A 78 -8.51 -0.60 -16.90
CA ARG A 78 -7.50 0.14 -16.13
C ARG A 78 -7.79 0.18 -14.63
N ARG A 79 -8.86 -0.49 -14.19
CA ARG A 79 -9.20 -0.61 -12.77
C ARG A 79 -8.61 -1.90 -12.21
N ALA A 80 -8.17 -1.83 -10.97
CA ALA A 80 -7.64 -2.94 -10.21
C ALA A 80 -8.03 -2.76 -8.75
N ALA A 81 -7.99 -3.83 -7.98
CA ALA A 81 -8.30 -3.80 -6.56
C ALA A 81 -7.42 -4.77 -5.78
N VAL A 82 -7.09 -4.40 -4.54
CA VAL A 82 -6.24 -5.21 -3.66
C VAL A 82 -6.92 -5.41 -2.30
N LEU A 83 -6.71 -6.59 -1.71
CA LEU A 83 -7.27 -6.98 -0.43
C LEU A 83 -6.20 -6.89 0.67
N LEU A 84 -6.20 -5.78 1.41
CA LEU A 84 -5.33 -5.59 2.57
C LEU A 84 -5.92 -6.36 3.76
N CYS A 85 -5.49 -7.62 3.88
CA CYS A 85 -6.00 -8.55 4.88
C CYS A 85 -5.21 -8.42 6.20
N LEU A 86 -5.91 -8.02 7.26
CA LEU A 86 -5.40 -7.89 8.61
C LEU A 86 -5.77 -9.09 9.47
N PHE A 87 -4.88 -9.50 10.36
CA PHE A 87 -5.15 -10.56 11.34
C PHE A 87 -4.40 -10.34 12.65
N ALA A 88 -4.83 -11.07 13.69
CA ALA A 88 -4.19 -11.05 15.00
C ALA A 88 -2.85 -11.81 14.99
N GLY A 89 -1.77 -11.10 15.28
CA GLY A 89 -0.46 -11.66 15.53
C GLY A 89 -0.37 -12.47 16.83
N ARG A 90 0.79 -13.08 17.06
CA ARG A 90 1.03 -13.93 18.24
C ARG A 90 0.86 -13.18 19.56
N ASN A 91 1.20 -11.89 19.61
CA ASN A 91 1.05 -11.06 20.81
C ASN A 91 -0.19 -10.15 20.74
N GLY A 92 -1.09 -10.39 19.78
CA GLY A 92 -2.31 -9.60 19.59
C GLY A 92 -2.11 -8.27 18.85
N GLU A 93 -0.94 -8.04 18.27
CA GLU A 93 -0.71 -6.93 17.35
C GLU A 93 -1.36 -7.20 15.97
N LEU A 94 -1.71 -6.16 15.21
CA LEU A 94 -2.23 -6.35 13.85
C LEU A 94 -1.11 -6.63 12.87
N TYR A 95 -1.22 -7.73 12.14
CA TYR A 95 -0.37 -8.06 11.01
C TYR A 95 -1.14 -7.90 9.70
N VAL A 96 -0.42 -7.55 8.63
CA VAL A 96 -0.90 -7.55 7.25
C VAL A 96 -0.33 -8.75 6.50
N ILE A 97 -1.14 -9.40 5.67
CA ILE A 97 -0.71 -10.46 4.75
C ILE A 97 -0.18 -9.84 3.45
N LEU A 98 1.00 -10.30 3.03
CA LEU A 98 1.67 -9.90 1.80
C LEU A 98 2.09 -11.14 1.01
N SER A 99 2.15 -11.01 -0.31
CA SER A 99 2.64 -12.06 -1.20
C SER A 99 3.96 -11.64 -1.86
N LYS A 100 4.84 -12.61 -2.06
CA LYS A 100 5.94 -12.49 -3.02
C LYS A 100 5.46 -13.03 -4.35
N ARG A 101 5.31 -12.16 -5.34
CA ARG A 101 4.86 -12.52 -6.68
C ARG A 101 5.83 -13.47 -7.33
N SER A 102 5.34 -14.41 -8.14
CA SER A 102 6.21 -15.38 -8.81
C SER A 102 7.20 -14.69 -9.73
N SER A 103 8.47 -15.08 -9.61
CA SER A 103 9.54 -14.61 -10.51
C SER A 103 9.26 -14.85 -12.00
N ARG A 104 8.34 -15.77 -12.32
CA ARG A 104 7.97 -16.15 -13.70
C ARG A 104 6.94 -15.22 -14.36
N LEU A 105 6.40 -14.26 -13.62
CA LEU A 105 5.39 -13.34 -14.12
C LEU A 105 6.00 -12.31 -15.09
N ARG A 106 5.28 -12.01 -16.17
CA ARG A 106 5.69 -11.05 -17.20
C ARG A 106 5.86 -9.61 -16.69
N SER A 107 5.18 -9.27 -15.60
CA SER A 107 5.23 -7.96 -14.96
C SER A 107 5.29 -8.11 -13.45
N HIS A 108 6.16 -7.32 -12.79
CA HIS A 108 6.34 -7.32 -11.33
C HIS A 108 6.69 -8.70 -10.74
N GLY A 109 7.39 -9.54 -11.49
CA GLY A 109 7.86 -10.84 -10.99
C GLY A 109 8.84 -10.65 -9.83
N GLY A 110 8.62 -11.37 -8.73
CA GLY A 110 9.44 -11.27 -7.52
C GLY A 110 9.10 -10.10 -6.59
N ASP A 111 8.25 -9.15 -6.99
CA ASP A 111 7.87 -8.00 -6.15
C ASP A 111 6.97 -8.42 -4.98
N THR A 112 7.06 -7.69 -3.87
CA THR A 112 6.12 -7.82 -2.76
C THR A 112 4.84 -7.04 -3.06
N ALA A 113 3.69 -7.70 -2.94
CA ALA A 113 2.39 -7.11 -3.21
C ALA A 113 1.37 -7.42 -2.10
N ILE A 114 0.35 -6.57 -2.04
CA ILE A 114 -0.91 -6.94 -1.39
C ILE A 114 -1.69 -7.80 -2.40
N PRO A 115 -2.28 -8.95 -1.98
CA PRO A 115 -3.04 -9.81 -2.88
C PRO A 115 -4.14 -9.04 -3.61
N GLY A 116 -4.30 -9.30 -4.90
CA GLY A 116 -5.25 -8.57 -5.75
C GLY A 116 -4.82 -8.44 -7.20
N GLY A 117 -5.70 -7.88 -8.01
CA GLY A 117 -5.53 -7.88 -9.46
C GLY A 117 -6.49 -6.96 -10.20
N ARG A 118 -6.68 -7.25 -11.48
CA ARG A 118 -7.44 -6.37 -12.40
C ARG A 118 -8.93 -6.66 -12.32
N PHE A 119 -9.72 -5.62 -12.54
CA PHE A 119 -11.16 -5.76 -12.69
C PHE A 119 -11.48 -6.56 -13.98
N GLU A 120 -12.32 -7.58 -13.84
CA GLU A 120 -12.84 -8.35 -14.97
C GLU A 120 -14.30 -7.99 -15.28
N PRO A 121 -14.76 -8.11 -16.54
CA PRO A 121 -16.15 -7.80 -16.89
C PRO A 121 -17.20 -8.62 -16.13
N THR A 122 -16.82 -9.77 -15.59
CA THR A 122 -17.64 -10.66 -14.76
C THR A 122 -17.70 -10.23 -13.29
N ASP A 123 -16.82 -9.33 -12.86
CA ASP A 123 -16.82 -8.84 -11.49
C ASP A 123 -17.98 -7.87 -11.26
N ARG A 124 -18.74 -8.07 -10.18
CA ARG A 124 -19.87 -7.20 -9.84
C ARG A 124 -19.46 -5.81 -9.35
N ASP A 125 -18.29 -5.71 -8.70
CA ASP A 125 -17.72 -4.51 -8.12
C ASP A 125 -16.23 -4.73 -7.82
N LEU A 126 -15.51 -3.66 -7.44
CA LEU A 126 -14.08 -3.72 -7.14
C LEU A 126 -13.76 -4.46 -5.83
N GLU A 127 -14.69 -4.52 -4.87
CA GLU A 127 -14.47 -5.31 -3.66
C GLU A 127 -14.43 -6.81 -4.01
N TYR A 128 -15.34 -7.25 -4.87
CA TYR A 128 -15.38 -8.60 -5.39
C TYR A 128 -14.12 -8.92 -6.18
N THR A 129 -13.62 -8.01 -7.03
CA THR A 129 -12.33 -8.16 -7.71
C THR A 129 -11.20 -8.43 -6.70
N ALA A 130 -11.07 -7.61 -5.65
CA ALA A 130 -10.03 -7.81 -4.63
C ALA A 130 -10.14 -9.17 -3.94
N ARG A 131 -11.36 -9.60 -3.60
CA ARG A 131 -11.63 -10.89 -2.94
C ARG A 131 -11.37 -12.08 -3.85
N ARG A 132 -11.82 -12.03 -5.11
CA ARG A 132 -11.61 -13.08 -6.12
C ARG A 132 -10.12 -13.30 -6.36
N GLU A 133 -9.40 -12.23 -6.68
CA GLU A 133 -7.96 -12.28 -6.96
C GLU A 133 -7.18 -12.77 -5.73
N ALA A 134 -7.49 -12.26 -4.53
CA ALA A 134 -6.84 -12.74 -3.32
C ALA A 134 -7.10 -14.23 -3.04
N PHE A 135 -8.31 -14.73 -3.35
CA PHE A 135 -8.63 -16.15 -3.25
C PHE A 135 -7.86 -16.99 -4.28
N GLU A 136 -7.82 -16.56 -5.54
CA GLU A 136 -7.11 -17.25 -6.62
C GLU A 136 -5.59 -17.29 -6.39
N GLU A 137 -5.00 -16.18 -5.94
CA GLU A 137 -3.56 -16.07 -5.70
C GLU A 137 -3.13 -16.81 -4.42
N THR A 138 -3.93 -16.71 -3.35
CA THR A 138 -3.47 -17.02 -1.97
C THR A 138 -4.43 -17.89 -1.16
N GLY A 139 -5.63 -18.18 -1.65
CA GLY A 139 -6.66 -18.92 -0.92
C GLY A 139 -7.35 -18.11 0.19
N LEU A 140 -7.17 -16.78 0.24
CA LEU A 140 -7.86 -15.93 1.21
C LEU A 140 -9.39 -15.95 0.98
N PRO A 141 -10.23 -15.95 2.04
CA PRO A 141 -11.66 -16.16 1.88
C PRO A 141 -12.35 -15.09 1.04
N ILE A 142 -13.13 -15.52 0.05
CA ILE A 142 -14.09 -14.66 -0.65
C ILE A 142 -15.23 -14.27 0.29
N ASP A 143 -15.64 -15.18 1.19
CA ASP A 143 -16.74 -15.00 2.11
C ASP A 143 -16.52 -13.78 3.04
N PRO A 144 -17.35 -12.72 2.94
CA PRO A 144 -17.22 -11.53 3.77
C PRO A 144 -17.40 -11.80 5.26
N SER A 145 -18.06 -12.89 5.67
CA SER A 145 -18.20 -13.24 7.09
C SER A 145 -16.89 -13.76 7.71
N LYS A 146 -16.00 -14.31 6.88
CA LYS A 146 -14.67 -14.83 7.26
C LYS A 146 -13.57 -13.78 7.15
N ALA A 147 -13.78 -12.79 6.29
CA ALA A 147 -12.89 -11.65 6.08
C ALA A 147 -13.73 -10.37 6.01
N VAL A 148 -14.03 -9.81 7.18
CA VAL A 148 -14.99 -8.71 7.37
C VAL A 148 -14.38 -7.40 6.89
N LYS A 149 -15.08 -6.70 5.99
CA LYS A 149 -14.62 -5.39 5.49
C LYS A 149 -14.66 -4.34 6.58
N LEU A 150 -13.55 -3.64 6.75
CA LEU A 150 -13.44 -2.48 7.63
C LEU A 150 -13.68 -1.19 6.85
N CYS A 151 -12.93 -0.98 5.76
CA CYS A 151 -13.07 0.20 4.92
C CYS A 151 -12.52 0.00 3.51
N GLU A 152 -12.86 0.94 2.64
CA GLU A 152 -12.22 1.19 1.35
C GLU A 152 -11.27 2.37 1.52
N LEU A 153 -10.05 2.26 0.98
CA LEU A 153 -9.08 3.35 0.95
C LEU A 153 -9.17 4.11 -0.39
N PRO A 154 -8.73 5.38 -0.45
CA PRO A 154 -8.61 6.10 -1.70
C PRO A 154 -7.82 5.32 -2.75
N PRO A 155 -8.17 5.45 -4.05
CA PRO A 155 -7.47 4.76 -5.11
C PRO A 155 -6.07 5.36 -5.31
N PHE A 156 -5.15 4.52 -5.76
CA PHE A 156 -3.78 4.89 -6.08
C PHE A 156 -3.47 4.62 -7.55
N LEU A 157 -2.68 5.48 -8.18
CA LEU A 157 -2.16 5.25 -9.52
C LEU A 157 -0.89 4.39 -9.44
N SER A 158 -0.89 3.26 -10.16
CA SER A 158 0.29 2.42 -10.32
C SER A 158 1.19 2.91 -11.46
N ALA A 159 2.45 2.45 -11.47
CA ALA A 159 3.42 2.74 -12.53
C ALA A 159 2.94 2.33 -13.94
N ASN A 160 2.10 1.28 -14.02
CA ASN A 160 1.52 0.79 -15.27
C ASN A 160 0.18 1.47 -15.61
N GLU A 161 -0.14 2.59 -14.95
CA GLU A 161 -1.36 3.36 -15.14
C GLU A 161 -2.63 2.52 -14.90
N LEU A 162 -2.59 1.63 -13.91
CA LEU A 162 -3.80 1.07 -13.30
C LEU A 162 -4.18 1.90 -12.09
N VAL A 163 -5.49 2.13 -11.92
CA VAL A 163 -6.06 2.74 -10.72
C VAL A 163 -6.45 1.61 -9.78
N VAL A 164 -5.71 1.51 -8.68
CA VAL A 164 -5.79 0.41 -7.71
C VAL A 164 -6.57 0.89 -6.49
N THR A 165 -7.71 0.25 -6.20
CA THR A 165 -8.52 0.52 -5.01
C THR A 165 -8.23 -0.50 -3.90
N PRO A 166 -7.69 -0.09 -2.74
CA PRO A 166 -7.45 -0.99 -1.62
C PRO A 166 -8.69 -1.18 -0.74
N PHE A 167 -9.02 -2.44 -0.43
CA PHE A 167 -10.04 -2.82 0.54
C PHE A 167 -9.39 -3.44 1.77
N VAL A 168 -9.66 -2.88 2.94
CA VAL A 168 -9.10 -3.37 4.21
C VAL A 168 -10.11 -4.31 4.85
N VAL A 169 -9.65 -5.53 5.19
CA VAL A 169 -10.49 -6.55 5.83
C VAL A 169 -9.81 -7.11 7.08
N LEU A 170 -10.62 -7.55 8.04
CA LEU A 170 -10.18 -8.34 9.19
C LEU A 170 -10.48 -9.81 8.94
N LEU A 171 -9.46 -10.66 8.92
CA LEU A 171 -9.58 -12.11 8.89
C LEU A 171 -10.05 -12.60 10.27
N THR A 172 -11.30 -13.05 10.34
CA THR A 172 -11.94 -13.57 11.56
C THR A 172 -11.86 -15.10 11.64
N ASP A 173 -11.79 -15.78 10.49
CA ASP A 173 -11.64 -17.24 10.42
C ASP A 173 -10.18 -17.66 10.58
N HIS A 174 -9.85 -18.22 11.75
CA HIS A 174 -8.51 -18.72 12.07
C HIS A 174 -8.22 -20.13 11.52
N THR A 175 -9.19 -20.76 10.86
CA THR A 175 -9.03 -22.09 10.23
C THR A 175 -8.56 -22.00 8.79
N VAL A 176 -8.51 -20.79 8.22
CA VAL A 176 -8.07 -20.55 6.86
C VAL A 176 -6.64 -21.04 6.67
N GLN A 177 -6.47 -21.98 5.75
CA GLN A 177 -5.18 -22.41 5.27
C GLN A 177 -4.95 -21.81 3.88
N PRO A 178 -4.00 -20.86 3.75
CA PRO A 178 -3.69 -20.28 2.44
C PRO A 178 -3.30 -21.36 1.45
N HIS A 179 -3.89 -21.31 0.25
CA HIS A 179 -3.55 -22.19 -0.86
C HIS A 179 -2.97 -21.34 -1.97
N LEU A 180 -1.65 -21.42 -2.14
CA LEU A 180 -0.93 -20.54 -3.07
C LEU A 180 -1.04 -21.09 -4.48
N ASN A 181 -1.38 -20.23 -5.44
CA ASN A 181 -1.20 -20.52 -6.85
C ASN A 181 0.28 -20.32 -7.21
N PRO A 182 1.07 -21.39 -7.43
CA PRO A 182 2.51 -21.27 -7.64
C PRO A 182 2.88 -20.63 -8.99
N ARG A 183 1.90 -20.39 -9.88
CA ARG A 183 2.13 -19.63 -11.11
C ARG A 183 2.20 -18.12 -10.86
N GLU A 184 1.64 -17.67 -9.75
CA GLU A 184 1.44 -16.25 -9.47
C GLU A 184 2.09 -15.81 -8.16
N VAL A 185 2.18 -16.71 -7.17
CA VAL A 185 2.72 -16.43 -5.84
C VAL A 185 3.76 -17.48 -5.47
N ASP A 186 4.98 -17.01 -5.17
CA ASP A 186 6.06 -17.88 -4.69
C ASP A 186 5.94 -18.14 -3.18
N SER A 187 5.52 -17.14 -2.41
CA SER A 187 5.34 -17.28 -0.95
C SER A 187 4.38 -16.23 -0.37
N LEU A 188 3.84 -16.53 0.81
CA LEU A 188 3.18 -15.57 1.68
C LEU A 188 4.02 -15.26 2.90
N PHE A 189 3.88 -14.03 3.36
CA PHE A 189 4.43 -13.61 4.62
C PHE A 189 3.59 -12.49 5.23
N SER A 190 3.92 -12.12 6.45
CA SER A 190 3.20 -11.08 7.17
C SER A 190 4.14 -10.19 7.96
N LEU A 191 3.72 -8.94 8.13
CA LEU A 191 4.44 -7.94 8.91
C LEU A 191 3.48 -7.18 9.83
N PRO A 192 3.94 -6.69 11.01
CA PRO A 192 3.11 -5.85 11.86
C PRO A 192 2.73 -4.57 11.12
N LEU A 193 1.44 -4.25 11.03
CA LEU A 193 0.96 -3.06 10.31
C LEU A 193 1.59 -1.76 10.86
N VAL A 194 1.79 -1.70 12.18
CA VAL A 194 2.39 -0.53 12.84
C VAL A 194 3.81 -0.22 12.36
N SER A 195 4.53 -1.20 11.81
CA SER A 195 5.91 -1.02 11.33
C SER A 195 6.05 -0.04 10.17
N PHE A 196 4.99 0.15 9.38
CA PHE A 196 4.97 1.10 8.27
C PHE A 196 4.88 2.57 8.70
N LEU A 197 4.86 2.85 10.01
CA LEU A 197 4.97 4.20 10.57
C LEU A 197 6.39 4.58 11.00
N TYR A 198 7.29 3.61 11.14
CA TYR A 198 8.62 3.84 11.68
C TYR A 198 9.66 3.95 10.59
N HIS A 199 10.54 4.95 10.70
CA HIS A 199 11.77 4.97 9.93
C HIS A 199 12.79 4.01 10.54
N ASN A 200 12.97 4.11 11.86
CA ASN A 200 13.79 3.22 12.66
C ASN A 200 12.89 2.53 13.69
N PRO A 201 12.54 1.24 13.50
CA PRO A 201 11.65 0.55 14.40
C PRO A 201 12.23 0.49 15.82
N PRO A 202 11.41 0.67 16.87
CA PRO A 202 11.87 0.55 18.24
C PRO A 202 12.20 -0.92 18.56
N ARG A 203 13.06 -1.14 19.56
CA ARG A 203 13.66 -2.45 19.91
C ARG A 203 12.66 -3.61 19.98
N ASN A 204 11.49 -3.35 20.53
CA ASN A 204 10.38 -4.29 20.65
C ASN A 204 9.82 -4.76 19.30
N LEU A 205 9.66 -3.84 18.36
CA LEU A 205 9.09 -4.11 17.04
C LEU A 205 10.12 -4.81 16.15
N ARG A 206 11.41 -4.52 16.35
CA ARG A 206 12.51 -5.16 15.60
C ARG A 206 12.50 -6.67 15.68
N ARG A 207 12.12 -7.27 16.83
CA ARG A 207 11.98 -8.73 16.94
C ARG A 207 10.90 -9.28 16.02
N SER A 208 9.74 -8.63 15.97
CA SER A 208 8.63 -9.01 15.09
C SER A 208 8.94 -8.81 13.60
N LEU A 209 9.94 -7.99 13.29
CA LEU A 209 10.45 -7.74 11.95
C LEU A 209 11.67 -8.60 11.59
N HIS A 210 12.11 -9.50 12.48
CA HIS A 210 13.37 -10.25 12.33
C HIS A 210 14.60 -9.37 12.08
N LEU A 211 14.58 -8.15 12.60
CA LEU A 211 15.71 -7.22 12.52
C LEU A 211 16.64 -7.37 13.73
N PRO A 212 17.95 -7.09 13.58
CA PRO A 212 18.90 -7.04 14.70
C PRO A 212 18.39 -6.10 15.79
N LEU A 213 18.50 -6.41 17.09
CA LEU A 213 17.98 -5.53 18.15
C LEU A 213 18.56 -4.11 18.10
N THR A 214 19.80 -3.99 17.66
CA THR A 214 20.51 -2.75 17.36
C THR A 214 21.09 -2.86 15.96
N PRO A 215 20.86 -1.87 15.08
CA PRO A 215 21.47 -1.86 13.75
C PRO A 215 23.00 -1.93 13.86
N ASP A 216 23.62 -2.78 13.04
CA ASP A 216 25.07 -2.84 12.93
C ASP A 216 25.58 -1.63 12.10
N PRO A 217 26.45 -0.77 12.67
CA PRO A 217 26.99 0.37 11.93
C PRO A 217 27.66 0.01 10.61
N GLU A 218 28.35 -1.15 10.52
CA GLU A 218 28.98 -1.59 9.26
C GLU A 218 27.96 -2.02 8.22
N ALA A 219 26.96 -2.81 8.63
CA ALA A 219 25.85 -3.19 7.74
C ALA A 219 25.10 -1.96 7.21
N LEU A 220 24.89 -0.93 8.05
CA LEU A 220 24.24 0.31 7.63
C LEU A 220 25.02 1.06 6.54
N ARG A 221 26.36 0.98 6.49
CA ARG A 221 27.13 1.66 5.42
C ARG A 221 26.77 1.15 4.02
N HIS A 222 26.29 -0.09 3.94
CA HIS A 222 25.92 -0.76 2.70
C HIS A 222 24.42 -0.58 2.37
N MET A 223 23.63 0.00 3.29
CA MET A 223 22.23 0.28 3.02
C MET A 223 22.08 1.38 1.97
N PRO A 224 21.07 1.29 1.09
CA PRO A 224 20.90 2.28 0.03
C PRO A 224 20.70 3.69 0.59
N ALA A 225 21.32 4.67 -0.07
CA ALA A 225 21.20 6.08 0.30
C ALA A 225 19.72 6.51 0.39
N ASN A 226 19.40 7.22 1.46
CA ASN A 226 18.10 7.81 1.75
C ASN A 226 18.22 9.33 1.52
N GLU A 227 17.31 9.91 0.74
CA GLU A 227 17.45 11.30 0.30
C GLU A 227 17.12 12.33 1.39
N VAL A 228 16.24 11.97 2.32
CA VAL A 228 15.60 12.93 3.23
C VAL A 228 15.71 12.54 4.70
N SER A 229 16.21 11.36 5.02
CA SER A 229 16.35 10.88 6.40
C SER A 229 17.66 10.11 6.57
N PRO A 230 18.12 9.89 7.81
CA PRO A 230 19.30 9.09 8.08
C PRO A 230 19.24 7.70 7.45
N ILE A 231 20.39 7.04 7.39
CA ILE A 231 20.45 5.63 6.98
C ILE A 231 19.69 4.78 8.01
N SER A 232 18.92 3.82 7.50
CA SER A 232 18.17 2.86 8.30
C SER A 232 18.20 1.49 7.62
N ASP A 233 18.18 0.43 8.43
CA ASP A 233 18.07 -0.95 7.98
C ASP A 233 16.63 -1.41 7.75
N TRP A 234 15.64 -0.55 8.02
CA TRP A 234 14.22 -0.85 7.83
C TRP A 234 13.58 -0.01 6.73
N HIS A 235 13.79 1.31 6.70
CA HIS A 235 13.06 2.18 5.79
C HIS A 235 14.00 3.14 5.05
N THR A 236 13.77 3.31 3.75
CA THR A 236 14.44 4.32 2.92
C THR A 236 13.44 4.98 1.98
N CYS A 237 13.71 6.21 1.56
CA CYS A 237 12.92 6.88 0.54
C CYS A 237 13.79 7.66 -0.44
N ARG A 238 13.30 7.78 -1.68
CA ARG A 238 13.92 8.49 -2.79
C ARG A 238 12.88 9.20 -3.63
N ASP A 239 13.20 10.37 -4.16
CA ASP A 239 12.30 11.14 -5.02
C ASP A 239 12.61 10.82 -6.49
N ILE A 240 11.69 10.12 -7.15
CA ILE A 240 11.83 9.70 -8.54
C ILE A 240 11.03 10.62 -9.46
N LEU A 241 11.57 10.94 -10.64
CA LEU A 241 10.81 11.66 -11.66
C LEU A 241 9.74 10.72 -12.23
N TRP A 242 8.49 11.16 -12.18
CA TRP A 242 7.36 10.39 -12.70
C TRP A 242 6.30 11.30 -13.35
N LEU A 243 5.24 10.67 -13.88
CA LEU A 243 4.13 11.24 -14.67
C LEU A 243 4.02 12.77 -14.64
N GLY A 244 4.18 13.41 -15.81
CA GLY A 244 4.07 14.87 -15.93
C GLY A 244 5.31 15.64 -15.45
N GLY A 245 6.44 14.95 -15.22
CA GLY A 245 7.68 15.58 -14.77
C GLY A 245 7.70 15.92 -13.28
N TYR A 246 6.74 15.40 -12.51
CA TYR A 246 6.72 15.60 -11.06
C TYR A 246 7.67 14.63 -10.36
N ARG A 247 8.35 15.11 -9.33
CA ARG A 247 9.08 14.24 -8.40
C ARG A 247 8.10 13.59 -7.42
N ILE A 248 8.17 12.27 -7.33
CA ILE A 248 7.29 11.45 -6.49
C ILE A 248 8.15 10.69 -5.51
N ARG A 249 7.85 10.83 -4.21
CA ARG A 249 8.56 10.10 -3.18
C ARG A 249 8.17 8.63 -3.22
N ARG A 250 9.18 7.77 -3.37
CA ARG A 250 9.04 6.32 -3.35
C ARG A 250 9.59 5.78 -2.04
N HIS A 251 8.73 5.13 -1.26
CA HIS A 251 9.09 4.46 -0.01
C HIS A 251 9.51 3.01 -0.23
N THR A 252 10.56 2.58 0.46
CA THR A 252 11.03 1.19 0.49
C THR A 252 11.20 0.74 1.94
N PHE A 253 10.54 -0.36 2.30
CA PHE A 253 10.74 -1.08 3.55
C PHE A 253 11.51 -2.38 3.27
N TRP A 254 12.61 -2.57 3.98
CA TRP A 254 13.55 -3.66 3.76
C TRP A 254 13.17 -4.87 4.61
N ASP A 255 13.05 -6.02 3.95
CA ASP A 255 12.74 -7.29 4.59
C ASP A 255 13.58 -8.38 3.90
N GLU A 256 14.09 -9.33 4.67
CA GLU A 256 14.96 -10.41 4.19
C GLU A 256 14.31 -11.28 3.11
N ARG A 257 12.97 -11.40 3.13
CA ARG A 257 12.22 -12.20 2.16
C ARG A 257 12.12 -11.49 0.82
N ASN A 258 11.76 -10.21 0.86
CA ASN A 258 11.77 -9.28 -0.26
C ASN A 258 11.38 -7.84 0.17
N PRO A 259 12.06 -6.79 -0.32
CA PRO A 259 11.68 -5.40 -0.01
C PRO A 259 10.27 -5.02 -0.49
N ILE A 260 9.58 -4.22 0.31
CA ILE A 260 8.26 -3.65 0.00
C ILE A 260 8.47 -2.23 -0.52
N ARG A 261 8.00 -1.95 -1.75
CA ARG A 261 8.38 -0.73 -2.47
C ARG A 261 7.21 -0.10 -3.19
N GLY A 262 7.27 1.22 -3.38
CA GLY A 262 6.35 1.97 -4.25
C GLY A 262 4.89 1.88 -3.78
N LEU A 263 3.99 1.59 -4.72
CA LEU A 263 2.54 1.56 -4.49
C LEU A 263 2.14 0.76 -3.24
N THR A 264 2.71 -0.43 -3.07
CA THR A 264 2.43 -1.31 -1.92
C THR A 264 2.81 -0.61 -0.61
N SER A 265 3.98 0.04 -0.56
CA SER A 265 4.41 0.84 0.59
C SER A 265 3.43 1.97 0.88
N ASP A 266 3.01 2.71 -0.15
CA ASP A 266 2.13 3.88 0.01
C ASP A 266 0.76 3.49 0.59
N ILE A 267 0.20 2.36 0.12
CA ILE A 267 -1.05 1.80 0.65
C ILE A 267 -0.88 1.40 2.12
N LEU A 268 0.21 0.69 2.46
CA LEU A 268 0.47 0.20 3.81
C LEU A 268 0.71 1.35 4.80
N ILE A 269 1.42 2.40 4.38
CA ILE A 269 1.63 3.60 5.18
C ILE A 269 0.29 4.30 5.46
N LEU A 270 -0.57 4.45 4.43
CA LEU A 270 -1.88 5.06 4.61
C LEU A 270 -2.76 4.25 5.56
N ALA A 271 -2.82 2.93 5.36
CA ALA A 271 -3.58 2.02 6.21
C ALA A 271 -3.11 2.09 7.68
N ALA A 272 -1.79 2.03 7.92
CA ALA A 272 -1.22 2.13 9.26
C ALA A 272 -1.51 3.49 9.90
N LYS A 273 -1.40 4.58 9.14
CA LYS A 273 -1.69 5.94 9.63
C LYS A 273 -3.15 6.10 10.05
N ILE A 274 -4.09 5.52 9.29
CA ILE A 274 -5.51 5.54 9.65
C ILE A 274 -5.76 4.66 10.88
N ALA A 275 -5.24 3.43 10.86
CA ALA A 275 -5.44 2.48 11.94
C ALA A 275 -4.95 3.04 13.28
N TYR A 276 -3.72 3.54 13.33
CA TYR A 276 -3.12 3.98 14.59
C TYR A 276 -3.34 5.46 14.91
N GLY A 277 -3.88 6.25 13.98
CA GLY A 277 -4.07 7.70 14.17
C GLY A 277 -2.76 8.48 14.29
N GLU A 278 -1.63 7.87 13.92
CA GLU A 278 -0.28 8.44 14.09
C GLU A 278 0.34 8.85 12.75
N LYS A 279 1.17 9.90 12.80
CA LYS A 279 1.97 10.30 11.63
C LYS A 279 3.23 9.42 11.54
N PRO A 280 3.64 9.00 10.33
CA PRO A 280 4.92 8.33 10.15
C PRO A 280 6.09 9.20 10.60
N GLN A 281 7.19 8.57 11.00
CA GLN A 281 8.44 9.24 11.42
C GLN A 281 9.27 9.80 10.26
N PHE A 282 8.72 9.77 9.05
CA PHE A 282 9.35 10.21 7.81
C PHE A 282 8.36 11.01 6.98
N SER A 283 8.88 11.79 6.04
CA SER A 283 8.07 12.64 5.16
C SER A 283 7.46 11.83 4.02
N LEU A 284 6.15 11.93 3.85
CA LEU A 284 5.36 11.10 2.91
C LEU A 284 5.50 11.47 1.42
N LYS A 285 5.86 12.72 1.14
CA LYS A 285 5.77 13.28 -0.21
C LYS A 285 6.97 14.16 -0.53
N SER A 286 7.38 14.13 -1.79
CA SER A 286 8.32 15.09 -2.37
C SER A 286 7.72 16.50 -2.33
N PRO A 287 8.53 17.56 -2.24
CA PRO A 287 8.06 18.93 -2.49
C PRO A 287 7.28 18.99 -3.82
N ALA A 288 6.14 19.67 -3.81
CA ALA A 288 5.23 19.81 -4.95
C ALA A 288 4.66 18.50 -5.54
N GLN A 289 4.78 17.36 -4.85
CA GLN A 289 4.18 16.10 -5.30
C GLN A 289 2.64 16.21 -5.35
N PRO A 290 2.01 15.94 -6.51
CA PRO A 290 0.56 15.97 -6.64
C PRO A 290 -0.16 14.96 -5.73
N SER A 291 -1.46 15.13 -5.52
CA SER A 291 -2.27 14.11 -4.85
C SER A 291 -2.48 12.89 -5.77
N GLN A 292 -2.88 11.74 -5.21
CA GLN A 292 -3.23 10.58 -6.01
C GLN A 292 -4.40 10.88 -6.96
N ALA A 293 -5.38 11.67 -6.51
CA ALA A 293 -6.50 12.12 -7.35
C ALA A 293 -6.02 12.98 -8.53
N ASP A 294 -5.05 13.88 -8.30
CA ASP A 294 -4.44 14.70 -9.36
C ASP A 294 -3.65 13.83 -10.33
N LEU A 295 -2.87 12.85 -9.84
CA LEU A 295 -2.12 11.91 -10.68
C LEU A 295 -3.07 11.07 -11.56
N ILE A 296 -4.17 10.57 -11.00
CA ILE A 296 -5.20 9.83 -11.76
C ILE A 296 -5.82 10.74 -12.82
N THR A 297 -6.14 11.99 -12.46
CA THR A 297 -6.67 12.98 -13.41
C THR A 297 -5.66 13.28 -14.52
N LEU A 298 -4.38 13.44 -14.18
CA LEU A 298 -3.31 13.63 -15.17
C LEU A 298 -3.17 12.43 -16.11
N ALA A 299 -3.28 11.21 -15.59
CA ALA A 299 -3.15 9.99 -16.38
C ALA A 299 -4.30 9.78 -17.38
N PHE A 300 -5.53 10.15 -17.02
CA PHE A 300 -6.72 9.79 -17.81
C PHE A 300 -7.46 10.96 -18.45
N ASN A 301 -7.35 12.17 -17.90
CA ASN A 301 -8.17 13.32 -18.31
C ASN A 301 -7.33 14.50 -18.85
N SER A 302 -5.99 14.46 -18.78
CA SER A 302 -5.15 15.54 -19.28
C SER A 302 -4.81 15.41 -20.78
N PRO A 303 -4.36 16.48 -21.46
CA PRO A 303 -3.87 16.42 -22.85
C PRO A 303 -2.75 15.39 -23.07
N LEU A 304 -1.99 15.04 -22.03
CA LEU A 304 -0.98 13.97 -22.08
C LEU A 304 -1.61 12.59 -22.28
N ALA A 305 -2.81 12.36 -21.73
CA ALA A 305 -3.58 11.14 -21.96
C ALA A 305 -3.97 11.01 -23.44
N VAL A 306 -4.43 12.11 -24.05
CA VAL A 306 -4.86 12.17 -25.47
C VAL A 306 -3.70 11.85 -26.43
N LYS A 307 -2.47 12.27 -26.12
CA LYS A 307 -1.29 11.92 -26.93
C LYS A 307 -1.01 10.41 -26.96
N LYS A 308 -1.26 9.68 -25.86
CA LYS A 308 -1.08 8.22 -25.80
C LYS A 308 -2.15 7.45 -26.59
N PHE A 309 -3.41 7.91 -26.55
CA PHE A 309 -4.51 7.29 -27.30
C PHE A 309 -4.36 7.40 -28.84
N ARG A 310 -3.57 8.37 -29.34
CA ARG A 310 -3.31 8.53 -30.78
C ARG A 310 -2.33 7.52 -31.37
N VAL A 311 -1.59 6.78 -30.55
CA VAL A 311 -0.74 5.68 -31.01
C VAL A 311 -1.65 4.46 -31.20
N LYS A 312 -2.04 4.15 -32.44
CA LYS A 312 -2.81 2.94 -32.75
C LYS A 312 -2.06 1.71 -32.22
N PRO A 313 -2.72 0.76 -31.53
CA PRO A 313 -2.10 -0.52 -31.22
C PRO A 313 -1.78 -1.21 -32.55
N ARG A 314 -0.50 -1.42 -32.84
CA ARG A 314 -0.07 -2.19 -34.00
C ARG A 314 -0.31 -3.67 -33.66
N MET A 315 -1.53 -4.15 -33.89
CA MET A 315 -1.80 -5.59 -33.92
C MET A 315 -1.12 -6.16 -35.16
N GLN A 316 0.13 -6.60 -35.01
CA GLN A 316 0.75 -7.54 -35.94
C GLN A 316 0.53 -8.93 -35.38
N PHE A 317 -0.41 -9.65 -35.99
CA PHE A 317 -0.43 -11.11 -35.93
C PHE A 317 0.86 -11.61 -36.57
N LEU A 318 1.83 -12.06 -35.77
CA LEU A 318 2.96 -12.81 -36.29
C LEU A 318 2.56 -14.28 -36.41
N LYS A 319 2.62 -14.77 -37.65
CA LYS A 319 2.61 -16.19 -38.01
C LYS A 319 3.70 -16.93 -37.23
N THR A 320 3.39 -18.12 -36.75
CA THR A 320 4.39 -19.11 -36.33
C THR A 320 5.18 -19.62 -37.54
N PRO A 321 6.49 -19.85 -37.37
CA PRO A 321 7.04 -21.14 -37.73
C PRO A 321 8.02 -21.73 -36.69
N ASP A 322 8.23 -23.04 -36.84
CA ASP A 322 8.78 -24.02 -35.90
C ASP A 322 10.23 -23.85 -35.42
N ALA A 323 10.47 -24.46 -34.25
CA ALA A 323 11.68 -25.11 -33.72
C ALA A 323 13.07 -24.53 -34.03
N PHE A 324 13.83 -24.16 -32.97
CA PHE A 324 15.19 -24.67 -32.66
C PHE A 324 15.67 -24.07 -31.32
N SER A 325 16.34 -24.91 -30.51
CA SER A 325 16.69 -24.69 -29.11
C SER A 325 18.06 -24.02 -28.87
N PHE A 326 18.24 -23.56 -27.61
CA PHE A 326 19.46 -23.15 -26.87
C PHE A 326 20.01 -21.75 -27.21
N ASN A 327 20.23 -20.81 -26.27
CA ASN A 327 20.97 -20.92 -25.02
C ASN A 327 20.67 -19.79 -24.01
N ARG A 328 21.00 -20.08 -22.74
CA ARG A 328 20.80 -19.30 -21.51
C ARG A 328 21.77 -18.10 -21.39
N ALA A 329 21.23 -16.91 -21.10
CA ALA A 329 21.94 -15.84 -20.41
C ALA A 329 20.92 -15.03 -19.60
N GLU A 330 21.02 -15.12 -18.27
CA GLU A 330 20.22 -14.39 -17.29
C GLU A 330 20.57 -12.89 -17.39
N ARG A 331 19.56 -12.04 -17.62
CA ARG A 331 19.64 -10.59 -17.41
C ARG A 331 18.57 -10.19 -16.39
N THR A 332 19.02 -9.58 -15.30
CA THR A 332 18.20 -8.96 -14.27
C THR A 332 17.65 -7.62 -14.76
N ASN A 333 16.44 -7.26 -14.34
CA ASN A 333 15.71 -6.03 -14.74
C ASN A 333 16.24 -4.72 -14.10
N ASP A 334 17.52 -4.66 -13.71
CA ASP A 334 18.10 -3.46 -13.07
C ASP A 334 18.85 -2.51 -14.02
N ASP A 335 18.94 -2.83 -15.32
CA ASP A 335 19.51 -1.93 -16.32
C ASP A 335 18.42 -1.40 -17.26
N LEU A 336 17.55 -0.52 -16.74
CA LEU A 336 16.97 0.51 -17.58
C LEU A 336 17.96 1.67 -17.61
N GLU A 337 18.87 1.62 -18.58
CA GLU A 337 19.63 2.80 -19.00
C GLU A 337 18.66 3.96 -19.18
N GLN A 338 18.99 5.07 -18.52
CA GLN A 338 18.32 6.35 -18.75
C GLN A 338 18.37 6.64 -20.25
N PRO A 339 17.24 6.95 -20.91
CA PRO A 339 17.32 7.45 -22.27
C PRO A 339 18.16 8.73 -22.24
N GLN A 340 19.31 8.68 -22.92
CA GLN A 340 20.15 9.83 -23.22
C GLN A 340 19.42 10.74 -24.22
N ASP A 341 18.39 11.43 -23.75
CA ASP A 341 17.80 12.58 -24.44
C ASP A 341 17.57 13.69 -23.39
N GLU A 342 18.63 14.03 -22.66
CA GLU A 342 18.75 15.30 -21.96
C GLU A 342 19.23 16.37 -22.95
N LYS A 343 18.28 17.01 -23.63
CA LYS A 343 18.31 18.41 -24.06
C LYS A 343 16.94 18.73 -24.65
N ASP A 344 16.36 19.85 -24.19
CA ASP A 344 15.14 20.46 -24.70
C ASP A 344 13.80 19.93 -24.10
N PHE A 345 13.65 20.07 -22.79
CA PHE A 345 12.32 20.30 -22.21
C PHE A 345 12.33 21.63 -21.45
N GLU A 346 11.66 22.64 -22.01
CA GLU A 346 11.35 23.88 -21.30
C GLU A 346 10.43 23.57 -20.11
N LEU A 347 10.85 24.03 -18.92
CA LEU A 347 10.05 23.99 -17.69
C LEU A 347 8.74 24.76 -17.92
N ALA A 348 7.61 24.14 -17.59
CA ALA A 348 6.32 24.83 -17.59
C ALA A 348 6.36 25.99 -16.56
N PRO A 349 5.84 27.18 -16.89
CA PRO A 349 5.86 28.31 -15.97
C PRO A 349 4.95 28.06 -14.76
N PRO A 350 5.25 28.67 -13.60
CA PRO A 350 4.45 28.51 -12.39
C PRO A 350 3.05 29.12 -12.55
N ILE A 351 2.04 28.41 -12.03
CA ILE A 351 0.66 28.91 -11.96
C ILE A 351 0.61 29.98 -10.87
N VAL A 352 0.43 31.24 -11.27
CA VAL A 352 0.23 32.37 -10.34
C VAL A 352 -1.23 32.40 -9.89
N SER A 353 -1.45 32.35 -8.59
CA SER A 353 -2.76 32.53 -7.95
C SER A 353 -3.27 33.96 -8.17
N ALA A 354 -4.46 34.11 -8.75
CA ALA A 354 -5.13 35.40 -8.86
C ALA A 354 -5.69 35.82 -7.49
N SER A 355 -5.21 36.94 -6.97
CA SER A 355 -5.89 37.71 -5.92
C SER A 355 -6.02 39.17 -6.37
N GLU A 356 -7.28 39.59 -6.50
CA GLU A 356 -7.86 40.93 -6.27
C GLU A 356 -7.15 42.19 -6.80
N GLY A 357 -7.80 42.78 -7.82
CA GLY A 357 -8.40 44.11 -7.70
C GLY A 357 -7.48 45.33 -7.62
N ALA A 358 -7.18 45.92 -8.79
CA ALA A 358 -6.95 47.37 -8.86
C ALA A 358 -7.46 47.94 -10.20
N ILE A 359 -8.39 48.87 -10.05
CA ILE A 359 -9.12 49.61 -11.09
C ILE A 359 -8.15 50.52 -11.84
N ILE A 360 -8.10 50.42 -13.17
CA ILE A 360 -7.48 51.43 -14.04
C ILE A 360 -8.58 51.97 -14.96
N LYS A 361 -8.98 53.23 -14.72
CA LYS A 361 -9.83 54.02 -15.62
C LYS A 361 -9.01 54.51 -16.83
N PRO A 362 -9.62 54.72 -18.01
CA PRO A 362 -8.87 55.06 -19.21
C PRO A 362 -8.54 56.57 -19.30
N LYS A 363 -7.30 56.82 -19.76
CA LYS A 363 -6.74 57.95 -20.51
C LYS A 363 -7.41 59.33 -20.46
N LEU A 364 -6.61 60.32 -20.07
CA LEU A 364 -6.06 61.34 -20.97
C LEU A 364 -4.63 61.68 -20.54
#